data_AF-X0YIY7-F1
#
_entry.id   AF-X0YIY7-F1
#
_cell.length_a   1.000
_cell.length_b   1.000
_cell.length_c   1.000
_cell.angle_alpha   90.00
_cell.angle_beta   90.00
_cell.angle_gamma   90.00
#
_symmetry.space_group_name_H-M   'P 1'
#
loop_
_entity.id
_entity.type
_entity.pdbx_description
1 polymer ?
#
loop_
_entity_poly.entity_id
_entity_poly.type
_entity_poly.pdbx_seq_one_letter_code
_entity_poly.pdbx_strand_id
1 'polypeptide(L)'
;LIDIKLPDMEGTALLNTFTEKRPKMKKIIVTGFPTLENAMKAVNEGADGYILKPVKIETLIETIEEHLSKQREEEKFSERKVEEFIEARARELDTMTKYHRPI
;
A
#
# COMPACT_ATOMS: atom_id res chain seq x y z
N LEU A 1 -2.34 2.07 12.05
CA LEU A 1 -1.32 2.74 12.89
C LEU A 1 -0.67 1.67 13.77
N ILE A 2 0.65 1.71 13.96
CA ILE A 2 1.40 0.70 14.73
C ILE A 2 2.39 1.43 15.66
N ASP A 3 2.46 1.07 16.94
CA ASP A 3 3.54 1.55 17.82
C ASP A 3 4.80 0.71 17.62
N ILE A 4 5.99 1.30 17.70
CA ILE A 4 7.26 0.55 17.60
C ILE A 4 7.47 -0.31 18.84
N LYS A 5 7.15 0.21 20.04
CA LYS A 5 7.34 -0.56 21.27
C LYS A 5 6.00 -1.15 21.69
N LEU A 6 5.83 -2.45 21.43
CA LEU A 6 4.75 -3.25 21.99
C LEU A 6 5.29 -4.05 23.19
N PRO A 7 4.43 -4.53 24.10
CA PRO A 7 4.87 -5.25 25.31
C PRO A 7 5.68 -6.52 25.03
N ASP A 8 5.41 -7.20 23.92
CA ASP A 8 5.91 -8.52 23.57
C ASP A 8 6.80 -8.53 22.32
N MET A 9 6.80 -7.46 21.53
CA MET A 9 7.56 -7.39 20.28
C MET A 9 7.85 -5.95 19.83
N GLU A 10 8.72 -5.81 18.82
CA GLU A 10 8.78 -4.57 18.05
C GLU A 10 7.67 -4.50 17.01
N GLY A 11 6.97 -3.38 16.91
CA GLY A 11 5.92 -3.20 15.91
C GLY A 11 6.40 -3.24 14.46
N THR A 12 7.70 -3.05 14.22
CA THR A 12 8.34 -3.25 12.90
C THR A 12 8.13 -4.69 12.42
N ALA A 13 8.20 -5.70 13.31
CA ALA A 13 7.96 -7.10 12.96
C ALA A 13 6.57 -7.36 12.34
N LEU A 14 5.57 -6.51 12.63
CA LEU A 14 4.24 -6.60 12.02
C LEU A 14 4.21 -6.09 10.58
N LEU A 15 5.11 -5.18 10.20
CA LEU A 15 5.14 -4.57 8.87
C LEU A 15 5.35 -5.62 7.77
N ASN A 16 6.31 -6.52 7.94
CA ASN A 16 6.53 -7.62 6.98
C ASN A 16 5.28 -8.48 6.81
N THR A 17 4.65 -8.90 7.92
CA THR A 17 3.43 -9.71 7.87
C THR A 17 2.30 -9.00 7.11
N PHE A 18 2.16 -7.69 7.30
CA PHE A 18 1.16 -6.89 6.60
C PHE A 18 1.51 -6.64 5.14
N THR A 19 2.77 -6.40 4.82
CA THR A 19 3.25 -6.27 3.44
C THR A 19 2.98 -7.55 2.64
N GLU A 20 3.17 -8.72 3.24
CA GLU A 20 2.88 -10.01 2.59
C GLU A 20 1.38 -10.30 2.47
N LYS A 21 0.63 -10.20 3.59
CA LYS A 21 -0.77 -10.66 3.63
C LYS A 21 -1.77 -9.61 3.16
N ARG A 22 -1.43 -8.33 3.28
CA ARG A 22 -2.31 -7.18 3.01
C ARG A 22 -1.51 -6.04 2.34
N PRO A 23 -0.91 -6.27 1.15
CA PRO A 23 0.00 -5.31 0.51
C PRO A 23 -0.62 -3.94 0.22
N LYS A 24 -1.95 -3.86 0.07
CA LYS A 24 -2.69 -2.60 -0.16
C LYS A 24 -2.97 -1.79 1.11
N MET A 25 -2.84 -2.40 2.29
CA MET A 25 -3.11 -1.70 3.55
C MET A 25 -2.01 -0.65 3.78
N LYS A 26 -2.37 0.57 4.14
CA LYS A 26 -1.40 1.59 4.54
C LYS A 26 -0.94 1.38 5.98
N LYS A 27 0.37 1.36 6.21
CA LYS A 27 1.01 1.11 7.50
C LYS A 27 1.78 2.34 7.95
N ILE A 28 1.30 3.01 9.00
CA ILE A 28 1.96 4.17 9.58
C ILE A 28 2.46 3.80 10.98
N ILE A 29 3.75 4.01 11.22
CA ILE A 29 4.40 3.84 12.51
C ILE A 29 4.21 5.10 13.35
N VAL A 30 3.87 4.96 14.63
CA VAL A 30 3.68 6.08 15.58
C VAL A 30 4.39 5.75 16.90
N THR A 31 5.51 6.39 17.20
CA THR A 31 6.37 6.00 18.35
C THR A 31 6.76 7.18 19.24
N GLY A 32 6.88 6.93 20.55
CA GLY A 32 7.55 7.84 21.49
C GLY A 32 9.05 7.55 21.70
N PHE A 33 9.58 6.51 21.05
CA PHE A 33 10.95 6.05 21.21
C PHE A 33 11.65 5.93 19.84
N PRO A 34 11.91 7.06 19.16
CA PRO A 34 12.54 7.02 17.85
C PRO A 34 14.03 6.69 17.95
N THR A 35 14.50 5.89 17.00
CA THR A 35 15.93 5.70 16.71
C THR A 35 16.12 5.72 15.20
N LEU A 36 17.32 6.08 14.73
CA LEU A 36 17.63 5.99 13.30
C LEU A 36 17.43 4.55 12.79
N GLU A 37 17.87 3.57 13.58
CA GLU A 37 17.75 2.15 13.26
C GLU A 37 16.29 1.72 13.06
N ASN A 38 15.38 2.06 13.98
CA ASN A 38 14.00 1.64 13.87
C ASN A 38 13.24 2.40 12.77
N ALA A 39 13.63 3.64 12.46
CA ALA A 39 13.09 4.39 11.33
C ALA A 39 13.52 3.76 9.99
N MET A 40 14.81 3.42 9.86
CA MET A 40 15.32 2.71 8.68
C MET A 40 14.64 1.35 8.51
N LYS A 41 14.50 0.58 9.59
CA LYS A 41 13.82 -0.71 9.58
C LYS A 41 12.36 -0.57 9.13
N ALA A 42 11.62 0.40 9.67
CA ALA A 42 10.24 0.65 9.27
C ALA A 42 10.10 0.95 7.78
N VAL A 43 10.98 1.79 7.22
CA VAL A 43 10.99 2.09 5.78
C VAL A 43 11.27 0.83 4.96
N ASN A 44 12.31 0.06 5.33
CA ASN A 44 12.71 -1.16 4.62
C ASN A 44 11.63 -2.24 4.65
N GLU A 45 10.83 -2.32 5.72
CA GLU A 45 9.75 -3.31 5.88
C GLU A 45 8.39 -2.81 5.30
N GLY A 46 8.40 -1.65 4.65
CA GLY A 46 7.26 -1.14 3.88
C GLY A 46 6.25 -0.34 4.69
N ALA A 47 6.70 0.40 5.71
CA ALA A 47 5.89 1.45 6.31
C ALA A 47 5.67 2.59 5.29
N ASP A 48 4.43 3.05 5.18
CA ASP A 48 4.04 4.18 4.36
C ASP A 48 4.33 5.52 5.05
N GLY A 49 4.44 5.53 6.38
CA GLY A 49 4.70 6.73 7.16
C GLY A 49 5.28 6.45 8.54
N TYR A 50 5.91 7.47 9.13
CA TYR A 50 6.55 7.40 10.44
C TYR A 50 6.30 8.71 11.20
N ILE A 51 5.67 8.61 12.36
CA ILE A 51 5.22 9.75 13.18
C ILE A 51 5.81 9.65 14.59
N LEU A 52 6.28 10.78 15.10
CA LEU A 52 6.80 10.91 16.46
C LEU A 52 5.70 11.32 17.45
N LYS A 53 5.67 10.67 18.62
CA LYS A 53 4.89 11.13 19.77
C LYS A 53 5.73 12.15 20.58
N PRO A 54 5.09 13.18 21.17
CA PRO A 54 3.66 13.50 21.03
C PRO A 54 3.36 14.09 19.65
N VAL A 55 2.23 13.68 19.07
CA VAL A 55 1.71 14.22 17.81
C VAL A 55 0.38 14.92 18.09
N LYS A 56 0.14 16.05 17.42
CA LYS A 56 -1.16 16.73 17.45
C LYS A 56 -2.21 15.86 16.76
N ILE A 57 -3.42 15.82 17.29
CA ILE A 57 -4.50 14.99 16.74
C ILE A 57 -4.80 15.40 15.30
N GLU A 58 -4.80 16.71 15.02
CA GLU A 58 -5.08 17.27 13.70
C GLU A 58 -4.06 16.76 12.68
N THR A 59 -2.76 16.85 12.99
CA THR A 59 -1.69 16.34 12.12
C THR A 59 -1.76 14.83 11.90
N LEU A 60 -2.14 14.07 12.93
CA LEU A 60 -2.34 12.63 12.80
C LEU A 60 -3.51 12.30 11.85
N ILE A 61 -4.62 13.03 11.97
CA ILE A 61 -5.79 12.87 11.08
C ILE A 61 -5.41 13.23 9.64
N GLU A 62 -4.76 14.38 9.41
CA GLU A 62 -4.30 14.79 8.07
C GLU A 62 -3.42 13.72 7.42
N THR A 63 -2.48 13.15 8.18
CA THR A 63 -1.60 12.08 7.69
C THR A 63 -2.40 10.82 7.31
N ILE A 64 -3.37 10.43 8.14
CA ILE A 64 -4.23 9.27 7.86
C ILE A 64 -5.07 9.51 6.60
N GLU A 65 -5.67 10.69 6.47
CA GLU A 65 -6.50 11.05 5.32
C GLU A 65 -5.69 11.07 4.02
N GLU A 66 -4.47 11.61 4.05
CA GLU A 66 -3.54 11.59 2.92
C GLU A 66 -3.26 10.15 2.45
N HIS A 67 -2.89 9.26 3.38
CA HIS A 67 -2.58 7.88 3.04
C HIS A 67 -3.81 7.10 2.56
N LEU A 68 -5.00 7.34 3.14
CA LEU A 68 -6.25 6.74 2.66
C LEU A 68 -6.64 7.25 1.28
N SER A 69 -6.37 8.52 0.95
CA SER A 69 -6.60 9.05 -0.40
C SER A 69 -5.71 8.35 -1.42
N LYS A 70 -4.41 8.25 -1.12
CA LYS A 70 -3.44 7.52 -1.96
C LYS A 70 -3.87 6.07 -2.18
N GLN A 71 -4.33 5.39 -1.12
CA GLN A 71 -4.83 4.01 -1.24
C GLN A 71 -6.02 3.92 -2.21
N ARG A 72 -7.00 4.81 -2.10
CA ARG A 72 -8.16 4.83 -3.02
C ARG A 72 -7.76 5.14 -4.46
N GLU A 73 -6.78 6.01 -4.66
CA GLU A 73 -6.24 6.34 -5.99
C GLU A 73 -5.52 5.15 -6.62
N GLU A 74 -4.68 4.46 -5.86
CA GLU A 74 -3.99 3.23 -6.26
C GLU A 74 -4.98 2.11 -6.64
N GLU A 75 -6.07 1.96 -5.87
CA GLU A 75 -7.14 1.01 -6.15
C GLU A 75 -7.86 1.34 -7.47
N LYS A 76 -8.32 2.59 -7.65
CA LYS A 76 -8.97 3.04 -8.90
C LYS A 76 -8.06 2.95 -10.11
N PHE A 77 -6.76 3.17 -9.94
CA PHE A 77 -5.80 3.03 -11.03
C PHE A 77 -5.57 1.57 -11.41
N SER A 78 -5.52 0.68 -10.41
CA SER A 78 -5.40 -0.75 -10.63
C SER A 78 -6.62 -1.31 -11.36
N GLU A 79 -7.83 -0.89 -10.99
CA GLU A 79 -9.08 -1.29 -11.65
C GLU A 79 -9.12 -0.86 -13.12
N ARG A 80 -8.81 0.41 -13.40
CA ARG A 80 -8.75 0.93 -14.78
C ARG A 80 -7.75 0.18 -15.65
N LYS A 81 -6.57 -0.13 -15.12
CA LYS A 81 -5.57 -0.93 -15.85
C LYS A 81 -6.05 -2.33 -16.20
N VAL A 82 -6.81 -2.96 -15.30
CA VAL A 82 -7.39 -4.28 -15.55
C VAL A 82 -8.42 -4.21 -16.68
N GLU A 83 -9.28 -3.19 -16.68
CA GLU A 83 -10.26 -2.94 -17.74
C GLU A 83 -9.59 -2.71 -19.10
N GLU A 84 -8.61 -1.80 -19.16
CA GLU A 84 -7.83 -1.51 -20.38
C GLU A 84 -7.14 -2.76 -20.94
N PHE A 85 -6.58 -3.60 -20.06
CA PHE A 85 -5.92 -4.84 -20.47
C PHE A 85 -6.91 -5.86 -21.05
N ILE A 86 -8.09 -6.00 -20.44
CA ILE A 86 -9.14 -6.90 -20.94
C ILE A 86 -9.63 -6.43 -22.32
N GLU A 87 -9.88 -5.14 -22.50
CA GLU A 87 -10.32 -4.59 -23.79
C GLU A 87 -9.28 -4.75 -24.89
N ALA A 88 -8.00 -4.56 -24.58
CA ALA A 88 -6.91 -4.73 -25.53
C ALA A 88 -6.86 -6.18 -26.05
N ARG A 89 -6.98 -7.16 -25.15
CA ARG A 89 -6.99 -8.59 -25.51
C ARG A 89 -8.24 -9.01 -26.27
N ALA A 90 -9.41 -8.48 -25.93
CA ALA A 90 -10.65 -8.77 -26.65
C ALA A 90 -10.56 -8.35 -28.13
N ARG A 91 -10.00 -7.16 -28.40
CA ARG A 91 -9.77 -6.66 -29.77
C ARG A 91 -8.81 -7.54 -30.57
N GLU A 92 -7.73 -8.02 -29.94
CA GLU A 92 -6.79 -8.95 -30.59
C GLU A 92 -7.48 -10.26 -31.03
N LEU A 93 -8.33 -10.84 -30.17
CA LEU A 93 -9.06 -12.09 -30.48
C LEU A 93 -10.10 -11.92 -31.60
N ASP A 94 -10.83 -10.80 -31.59
CA ASP A 94 -11.79 -10.47 -32.65
C ASP A 94 -11.10 -10.34 -34.01
N THR A 95 -9.92 -9.71 -34.06
CA THR A 95 -9.15 -9.61 -35.31
C THR A 95 -8.68 -10.99 -35.78
N MET A 96 -8.15 -11.85 -34.90
CA MET A 96 -7.70 -13.20 -35.29
C MET A 96 -8.83 -14.08 -35.83
N THR A 97 -10.02 -14.01 -35.23
CA THR A 97 -11.17 -14.82 -35.64
C THR A 97 -11.75 -14.35 -36.98
N LYS A 98 -11.70 -13.04 -37.26
CA LYS A 98 -12.20 -12.45 -38.51
C LYS A 98 -11.35 -12.78 -39.74
N TYR A 99 -10.06 -13.09 -39.56
CA TYR A 99 -9.14 -13.45 -40.65
C TYR A 99 -8.93 -14.96 -40.85
N HIS A 100 -9.50 -15.82 -39.99
CA HIS A 100 -9.47 -17.27 -40.18
C HIS A 100 -10.75 -17.75 -40.89
N ARG A 101 -10.87 -17.50 -42.20
CA ARG A 101 -11.82 -18.26 -43.03
C ARG A 101 -11.22 -19.65 -43.29
N PRO A 102 -11.91 -20.75 -42.95
CA PRO A 102 -11.50 -22.07 -43.41
C PRO A 102 -11.62 -22.13 -44.95
N ILE A 103 -10.64 -22.78 -45.58
CA ILE A 103 -10.58 -23.07 -47.01
C ILE A 103 -11.60 -24.15 -47.35
#